data_AF-A0A7J8ERG5-F1
#
_entry.id   AF-A0A7J8ERG5-F1
#
_cell.length_a   1.000
_cell.length_b   1.000
_cell.length_c   1.000
_cell.angle_alpha   90.00
_cell.angle_beta   90.00
_cell.angle_gamma   90.00
#
_symmetry.space_group_name_H-M   'P 1'
#
loop_
_entity.id
_entity.type
_entity.pdbx_description
1 polymer ?
#
loop_
_entity_poly.entity_id
_entity_poly.type
_entity_poly.pdbx_seq_one_letter_code
_entity_poly.pdbx_strand_id
1 'polypeptide(L)'
;MEKEDTSNTRQWKKCGPCMAGNCNHECYITCIIGLYSCHWEATPEENSRHGFCCCSLTEQLFYPFLIIAFCVSVLLLFVWIETSNEYHGFDWVVYLVTGYWYFWSLLLLSLFGILFAYTSLLVILGFLLVWEGYELYLHWNHKILIVLVILICTFFMAVLCIYWNDRWLTFGLSLKVFAPYLHLSCITMMVLLSYPVAFYLVTLEQEAIFRRDKITHHKRKRSKIFSRLTKLRG
;
A
#
# COMPACT_ATOMS: atom_id res chain seq x y z
N MET A 1 -20.68 -54.80 -4.12
CA MET A 1 -19.60 -54.74 -3.12
C MET A 1 -18.29 -54.92 -3.87
N GLU A 2 -17.86 -53.95 -4.66
CA GLU A 2 -17.32 -52.64 -4.26
C GLU A 2 -16.02 -52.75 -3.48
N LYS A 3 -14.91 -52.55 -4.20
CA LYS A 3 -13.79 -51.68 -3.82
C LYS A 3 -12.93 -51.47 -5.07
N GLU A 4 -13.15 -50.34 -5.72
CA GLU A 4 -12.37 -49.83 -6.85
C GLU A 4 -11.30 -48.89 -6.28
N ASP A 5 -10.04 -49.34 -6.31
CA ASP A 5 -8.87 -48.54 -5.94
C ASP A 5 -8.35 -47.88 -7.23
N THR A 6 -8.84 -46.68 -7.54
CA THR A 6 -8.38 -45.90 -8.69
C THR A 6 -7.31 -44.88 -8.28
N SER A 7 -6.10 -45.18 -8.76
CA SER A 7 -4.97 -44.30 -8.96
C SER A 7 -5.37 -42.84 -9.22
N ASN A 8 -4.98 -41.92 -8.33
CA ASN A 8 -5.05 -40.48 -8.62
C ASN A 8 -3.64 -39.92 -8.82
N THR A 9 -3.14 -40.09 -10.04
CA THR A 9 -2.02 -39.34 -10.62
C THR A 9 -2.31 -37.85 -10.50
N ARG A 10 -1.63 -37.16 -9.57
CA ARG A 10 -1.64 -35.70 -9.45
C ARG A 10 -1.04 -35.10 -10.72
N GLN A 11 -1.91 -34.72 -11.64
CA GLN A 11 -1.55 -34.05 -12.87
C GLN A 11 -1.21 -32.59 -12.53
N TRP A 12 0.08 -32.27 -12.52
CA TRP A 12 0.58 -30.92 -12.36
C TRP A 12 0.21 -30.09 -13.60
N LYS A 13 -0.82 -29.26 -13.52
CA LYS A 13 -1.05 -28.20 -14.51
C LYS A 13 -0.06 -27.07 -14.24
N LYS A 14 1.03 -27.04 -15.02
CA LYS A 14 1.85 -25.84 -15.17
C LYS A 14 0.97 -24.72 -15.76
N CYS A 15 0.66 -23.70 -14.98
CA CYS A 15 0.12 -22.46 -15.53
C CYS A 15 1.27 -21.73 -16.24
N GLY A 16 1.22 -21.72 -17.56
CA GLY A 16 2.09 -20.89 -18.41
C GLY A 16 1.69 -19.41 -18.36
N PRO A 17 2.50 -18.53 -18.98
CA PRO A 17 2.24 -17.09 -19.00
C PRO A 17 0.98 -16.81 -19.80
N CYS A 18 0.02 -16.11 -19.18
CA CYS A 18 -1.26 -15.78 -19.81
C CYS A 18 -1.05 -14.76 -20.93
N MET A 19 -0.98 -15.23 -22.18
CA MET A 19 -1.26 -14.42 -23.36
C MET A 19 -2.69 -14.67 -23.81
N ALA A 20 -3.40 -13.55 -24.01
CA ALA A 20 -4.63 -13.38 -24.78
C ALA A 20 -5.92 -14.05 -24.28
N GLY A 21 -6.86 -13.19 -23.88
CA GLY A 21 -8.26 -13.35 -24.22
C GLY A 21 -9.11 -14.07 -23.17
N ASN A 22 -9.81 -13.26 -22.36
CA ASN A 22 -11.06 -13.60 -21.67
C ASN A 22 -10.98 -14.21 -20.26
N CYS A 23 -10.37 -13.47 -19.33
CA CYS A 23 -10.52 -13.66 -17.87
C CYS A 23 -10.40 -12.30 -17.18
N ASN A 24 -11.51 -11.56 -17.05
CA ASN A 24 -11.40 -10.13 -16.74
C ASN A 24 -11.30 -9.80 -15.24
N HIS A 25 -11.84 -10.63 -14.34
CA HIS A 25 -11.89 -10.27 -12.90
C HIS A 25 -10.92 -11.09 -12.04
N GLU A 26 -10.96 -12.42 -12.13
CA GLU A 26 -10.09 -13.28 -11.31
C GLU A 26 -8.60 -13.20 -11.69
N CYS A 27 -8.27 -13.13 -12.98
CA CYS A 27 -6.88 -12.90 -13.40
C CYS A 27 -6.39 -11.48 -13.05
N TYR A 28 -7.28 -10.50 -13.04
CA TYR A 28 -6.95 -9.13 -12.65
C TYR A 28 -6.61 -9.05 -11.17
N ILE A 29 -7.43 -9.66 -10.31
CA ILE A 29 -7.19 -9.77 -8.87
C ILE A 29 -5.90 -10.55 -8.60
N THR A 30 -5.70 -11.69 -9.26
CA THR A 30 -4.50 -12.51 -9.09
C THR A 30 -3.23 -11.77 -9.54
N CYS A 31 -3.31 -10.99 -10.61
CA CYS A 31 -2.22 -10.15 -11.10
C CYS A 31 -1.88 -9.04 -10.09
N ILE A 32 -2.91 -8.37 -9.56
CA ILE A 32 -2.75 -7.32 -8.54
C ILE A 32 -2.12 -7.88 -7.26
N ILE A 33 -2.60 -9.02 -6.78
CA ILE A 33 -2.05 -9.71 -5.61
C ILE A 33 -0.61 -10.16 -5.89
N GLY A 34 -0.33 -10.71 -7.07
CA GLY A 34 1.01 -11.13 -7.48
C GLY A 34 2.01 -9.95 -7.54
N LEU A 35 1.60 -8.81 -8.09
CA LEU A 35 2.41 -7.60 -8.16
C LEU A 35 2.66 -6.95 -6.78
N TYR A 36 1.67 -6.97 -5.90
CA TYR A 36 1.75 -6.33 -4.59
C TYR A 36 2.42 -7.21 -3.52
N SER A 37 2.15 -8.52 -3.55
CA SER A 37 2.65 -9.49 -2.57
C SER A 37 3.88 -10.28 -3.05
N CYS A 38 4.32 -10.10 -4.31
CA CYS A 38 5.40 -10.87 -4.93
C CYS A 38 5.22 -12.40 -4.83
N HIS A 39 3.99 -12.86 -4.57
CA HIS A 39 3.64 -14.26 -4.37
C HIS A 39 2.64 -14.65 -5.46
N TRP A 40 3.06 -15.51 -6.38
CA TRP A 40 2.25 -15.95 -7.54
C TRP A 40 1.49 -17.25 -7.29
N GLU A 41 1.53 -17.78 -6.07
CA GLU A 41 0.82 -19.01 -5.72
C GLU A 41 -0.66 -18.69 -5.53
N ALA A 42 -1.50 -19.20 -6.43
CA ALA A 42 -2.95 -19.17 -6.27
C ALA A 42 -3.32 -20.11 -5.12
N THR A 43 -3.51 -19.57 -3.92
CA THR A 43 -4.23 -20.31 -2.88
C THR A 43 -5.62 -20.63 -3.41
N PRO A 44 -6.00 -21.91 -3.50
CA PRO A 44 -7.35 -22.28 -3.86
C PRO A 44 -8.31 -21.63 -2.87
N GLU A 45 -9.39 -21.10 -3.40
CA GLU A 45 -10.58 -20.68 -2.68
C GLU A 45 -11.10 -21.82 -1.79
N GLU A 46 -10.53 -21.97 -0.58
CA GLU A 46 -11.16 -22.73 0.49
C GLU A 46 -11.82 -21.74 1.42
N ASN A 47 -12.99 -21.26 0.99
CA ASN A 47 -14.15 -20.96 1.83
C ASN A 47 -13.85 -20.48 3.25
N SER A 48 -12.99 -19.49 3.35
CA SER A 48 -12.58 -18.95 4.60
C SER A 48 -13.27 -17.61 4.72
N ARG A 49 -14.46 -17.67 5.34
CA ARG A 49 -14.88 -16.62 6.27
C ARG A 49 -13.78 -16.48 7.34
N HIS A 50 -12.62 -15.96 6.97
CA HIS A 50 -11.61 -15.53 7.91
C HIS A 50 -12.22 -14.34 8.62
N GLY A 51 -12.47 -14.49 9.91
CA GLY A 51 -12.92 -13.39 10.74
C GLY A 51 -11.95 -12.24 10.56
N PHE A 52 -12.50 -11.05 10.29
CA PHE A 52 -11.85 -9.77 10.03
C PHE A 52 -11.14 -9.23 11.30
N CYS A 53 -10.40 -10.09 12.01
CA CYS A 53 -9.86 -9.80 13.31
C CYS A 53 -8.53 -10.51 13.49
N CYS A 54 -7.51 -9.94 12.85
CA CYS A 54 -6.20 -9.65 13.43
C CYS A 54 -5.28 -9.08 12.32
N CYS A 55 -5.63 -7.93 11.73
CA CYS A 55 -4.61 -7.18 11.00
C CYS A 55 -3.60 -6.64 12.02
N SER A 56 -2.31 -6.90 11.82
CA SER A 56 -1.28 -6.38 12.72
C SER A 56 -1.28 -4.85 12.65
N LEU A 57 -1.17 -4.15 13.79
CA LEU A 57 -1.02 -2.68 13.85
C LEU A 57 0.03 -2.16 12.86
N THR A 58 1.03 -3.00 12.58
CA THR A 58 2.10 -2.76 11.63
C THR A 58 1.58 -2.58 10.19
N GLU A 59 0.65 -3.40 9.72
CA GLU A 59 0.08 -3.30 8.36
C GLU A 59 -0.78 -2.04 8.19
N GLN A 60 -1.53 -1.66 9.23
CA GLN A 60 -2.31 -0.42 9.21
C GLN A 60 -1.43 0.84 9.17
N LEU A 61 -0.26 0.81 9.82
CA LEU A 61 0.70 1.92 9.79
C LEU A 61 1.46 2.01 8.45
N PHE A 62 1.62 0.91 7.72
CA PHE A 62 2.35 0.95 6.44
C PHE A 62 1.63 1.74 5.35
N TYR A 63 0.30 1.73 5.34
CA TYR A 63 -0.49 2.48 4.38
C TYR A 63 -0.25 4.01 4.42
N PRO A 64 -0.34 4.70 5.58
CA PRO A 64 0.00 6.12 5.65
C PRO A 64 1.48 6.38 5.35
N PHE A 65 2.40 5.47 5.71
CA PHE A 65 3.82 5.60 5.30
C PHE A 65 3.99 5.57 3.78
N LEU A 66 3.24 4.73 3.07
CA LEU A 66 3.23 4.70 1.61
C LEU A 66 2.72 6.03 1.01
N ILE A 67 1.64 6.58 1.57
CA ILE A 67 1.11 7.89 1.15
C ILE A 67 2.14 9.00 1.39
N ILE A 68 2.80 9.00 2.56
CA ILE A 68 3.87 9.95 2.87
C ILE A 68 5.03 9.81 1.87
N ALA A 69 5.46 8.58 1.55
CA ALA A 69 6.51 8.33 0.57
C ALA A 69 6.15 8.89 -0.81
N PHE A 70 4.91 8.69 -1.25
CA PHE A 70 4.40 9.27 -2.49
C PHE A 70 4.41 10.80 -2.46
N CYS A 71 3.89 11.42 -1.40
CA CYS A 71 3.89 12.89 -1.26
C CYS A 71 5.30 13.47 -1.27
N VAL A 72 6.24 12.88 -0.53
CA VAL A 72 7.64 13.34 -0.49
C VAL A 72 8.32 13.15 -1.85
N SER A 73 8.02 12.06 -2.57
CA SER A 73 8.55 11.83 -3.92
C SER A 73 8.04 12.86 -4.93
N VAL A 74 6.74 13.21 -4.88
CA VAL A 74 6.15 14.28 -5.70
C VAL A 74 6.81 15.62 -5.41
N LEU A 75 6.95 15.97 -4.13
CA LEU A 75 7.57 17.23 -3.73
C LEU A 75 9.02 17.32 -4.20
N LEU A 76 9.81 16.25 -4.02
CA LEU A 76 11.19 16.22 -4.49
C LEU A 76 11.29 16.35 -6.01
N LEU A 77 10.47 15.60 -6.76
CA LEU A 77 10.45 15.68 -8.22
C LEU A 77 10.05 17.10 -8.68
N PHE A 78 9.04 17.68 -8.04
CA PHE A 78 8.59 19.05 -8.33
C PHE A 78 9.69 20.08 -8.06
N VAL A 79 10.33 20.03 -6.89
CA VAL A 79 11.47 20.91 -6.55
C VAL A 79 12.56 20.75 -7.60
N TRP A 80 12.91 19.50 -7.96
CA TRP A 80 13.96 19.25 -8.92
C TRP A 80 13.65 19.84 -10.31
N ILE A 81 12.40 19.68 -10.78
CA ILE A 81 11.94 20.28 -12.03
C ILE A 81 12.00 21.81 -11.99
N GLU A 82 11.61 22.44 -10.89
CA GLU A 82 11.73 23.90 -10.73
C GLU A 82 13.20 24.36 -10.77
N THR A 83 14.13 23.57 -10.24
CA THR A 83 15.58 23.83 -10.32
C THR A 83 16.20 23.55 -11.69
N SER A 84 15.40 23.17 -12.69
CA SER A 84 15.89 22.88 -14.05
C SER A 84 16.61 24.04 -14.71
N ASN A 85 16.28 25.28 -14.31
CA ASN A 85 16.93 26.49 -14.81
C ASN A 85 18.45 26.53 -14.49
N GLU A 86 18.89 25.88 -13.41
CA GLU A 86 20.29 25.86 -12.99
C GLU A 86 21.02 24.53 -13.22
N TYR A 87 20.43 23.57 -13.96
CA TYR A 87 21.05 22.26 -14.22
C TYR A 87 22.48 22.35 -14.78
N HIS A 88 22.75 23.33 -15.66
CA HIS A 88 24.08 23.51 -16.21
C HIS A 88 25.13 23.87 -15.12
N GLY A 89 24.75 24.66 -14.12
CA GLY A 89 25.63 25.00 -13.00
C GLY A 89 25.86 23.79 -12.09
N PHE A 90 24.81 23.01 -11.84
CA PHE A 90 24.91 21.77 -11.07
C PHE A 90 25.82 20.73 -11.76
N ASP A 91 25.61 20.49 -13.06
CA ASP A 91 26.42 19.55 -13.85
C ASP A 91 27.90 19.93 -13.83
N TRP A 92 28.20 21.23 -13.86
CA TRP A 92 29.57 21.72 -13.74
C TRP A 92 30.20 21.45 -12.36
N VAL A 93 29.46 21.67 -11.27
CA VAL A 93 29.96 21.37 -9.92
C VAL A 93 30.18 19.88 -9.74
N VAL A 94 29.25 19.04 -10.20
CA VAL A 94 29.40 17.58 -10.14
C VAL A 94 30.57 17.12 -11.01
N TYR A 95 30.78 17.73 -12.17
CA TYR A 95 31.95 17.47 -12.99
C TYR A 95 33.26 17.73 -12.24
N LEU A 96 33.37 18.85 -11.52
CA LEU A 96 34.58 19.17 -10.74
C LEU A 96 34.87 18.15 -9.64
N VAL A 97 33.82 17.55 -9.05
CA VAL A 97 33.96 16.53 -7.99
C VAL A 97 34.25 15.15 -8.58
N THR A 98 33.58 14.78 -9.66
CA THR A 98 33.59 13.40 -10.21
C THR A 98 34.63 13.22 -11.31
N GLY A 99 35.12 14.31 -11.90
CA GLY A 99 36.07 14.33 -13.03
C GLY A 99 35.48 13.86 -14.36
N TYR A 100 34.22 13.42 -14.40
CA TYR A 100 33.54 12.89 -15.57
C TYR A 100 32.40 13.80 -16.02
N TRP A 101 32.47 14.26 -17.27
CA TRP A 101 31.46 15.16 -17.83
C TRP A 101 30.28 14.35 -18.34
N TYR A 102 29.15 14.49 -17.66
CA TYR A 102 27.89 13.84 -17.98
C TYR A 102 26.72 14.72 -17.55
N PHE A 103 25.53 14.46 -18.09
CA PHE A 103 24.29 15.14 -17.71
C PHE A 103 23.75 14.61 -16.37
N TRP A 104 24.49 14.86 -15.30
CA TRP A 104 24.17 14.40 -13.94
C TRP A 104 22.79 14.86 -13.47
N SER A 105 22.37 16.07 -13.87
CA SER A 105 21.04 16.62 -13.56
C SER A 105 19.91 15.80 -14.20
N LEU A 106 20.11 15.35 -15.44
CA LEU A 106 19.13 14.52 -16.15
C LEU A 106 19.06 13.10 -15.56
N LEU A 107 20.19 12.55 -15.11
CA LEU A 107 20.19 11.28 -14.38
C LEU A 107 19.40 11.37 -13.08
N LEU A 108 19.60 12.44 -12.30
CA LEU A 108 18.85 12.66 -11.07
C LEU A 108 17.36 12.88 -11.35
N LEU A 109 17.02 13.62 -12.40
CA LEU A 109 15.63 13.78 -12.85
C LEU A 109 15.01 12.42 -13.20
N SER A 110 15.72 11.57 -13.93
CA SER A 110 15.28 10.21 -14.25
C SER A 110 15.10 9.36 -12.99
N LEU A 111 16.05 9.41 -12.06
CA LEU A 111 15.97 8.70 -10.79
C LEU A 111 14.73 9.12 -9.99
N PHE A 112 14.50 10.42 -9.82
CA PHE A 112 13.31 10.92 -9.12
C PHE A 112 12.02 10.57 -9.86
N GLY A 113 12.02 10.60 -11.19
CA GLY A 113 10.89 10.14 -12.01
C GLY A 113 10.57 8.66 -11.79
N ILE A 114 11.58 7.79 -11.72
CA ILE A 114 11.42 6.36 -11.44
C ILE A 114 10.88 6.14 -10.02
N LEU A 115 11.40 6.85 -9.02
CA LEU A 115 10.91 6.78 -7.63
C LEU A 115 9.43 7.22 -7.54
N PHE A 116 9.06 8.31 -8.22
CA PHE A 116 7.69 8.76 -8.31
C PHE A 116 6.78 7.74 -9.01
N ALA A 117 7.20 7.20 -10.16
CA ALA A 117 6.43 6.20 -10.89
C ALA A 117 6.22 4.93 -10.05
N TYR A 118 7.26 4.47 -9.35
CA TYR A 118 7.20 3.31 -8.47
C TYR A 118 6.23 3.53 -7.30
N THR A 119 6.33 4.67 -6.60
CA THR A 119 5.44 4.98 -5.48
C THR A 119 3.99 5.19 -5.95
N SER A 120 3.78 5.84 -7.10
CA SER A 120 2.46 5.99 -7.71
C SER A 120 1.83 4.64 -8.03
N LEU A 121 2.59 3.74 -8.65
CA LEU A 121 2.13 2.38 -8.96
C LEU A 121 1.72 1.63 -7.68
N LEU A 122 2.53 1.69 -6.62
CA LEU A 122 2.19 1.07 -5.34
C LEU A 122 0.93 1.67 -4.69
N VAL A 123 0.73 2.98 -4.77
CA VAL A 123 -0.47 3.64 -4.24
C VAL A 123 -1.71 3.21 -5.03
N ILE A 124 -1.62 3.13 -6.36
CA ILE A 124 -2.71 2.66 -7.23
C ILE A 124 -3.05 1.21 -6.90
N LEU A 125 -2.05 0.33 -6.80
CA LEU A 125 -2.26 -1.06 -6.40
C LEU A 125 -2.92 -1.12 -5.01
N GLY A 126 -2.36 -0.42 -4.02
CA GLY A 126 -2.93 -0.37 -2.67
C GLY A 126 -4.39 0.10 -2.66
N PHE A 127 -4.73 1.12 -3.45
CA PHE A 127 -6.10 1.60 -3.59
C PHE A 127 -7.03 0.56 -4.24
N LEU A 128 -6.57 -0.15 -5.28
CA LEU A 128 -7.34 -1.21 -5.92
C LEU A 128 -7.57 -2.41 -4.99
N LEU A 129 -6.58 -2.83 -4.21
CA LEU A 129 -6.75 -3.89 -3.20
C LEU A 129 -7.79 -3.50 -2.14
N VAL A 130 -7.72 -2.25 -1.67
CA VAL A 130 -8.65 -1.68 -0.70
C VAL A 130 -10.07 -1.61 -1.27
N TRP A 131 -10.22 -1.21 -2.54
CA TRP A 131 -11.51 -1.15 -3.23
C TRP A 131 -12.18 -2.52 -3.33
N GLU A 132 -11.38 -3.56 -3.56
CA GLU A 132 -11.84 -4.94 -3.71
C GLU A 132 -12.05 -5.66 -2.36
N GLY A 133 -11.59 -5.07 -1.24
CA GLY A 133 -11.80 -5.61 0.11
C GLY A 133 -10.85 -6.75 0.51
N TYR A 134 -9.73 -6.93 -0.20
CA TYR A 134 -8.70 -7.92 0.15
C TYR A 134 -7.73 -7.39 1.22
N GLU A 135 -7.19 -8.30 2.03
CA GLU A 135 -6.18 -7.96 3.05
C GLU A 135 -4.88 -7.45 2.41
N LEU A 136 -4.39 -6.27 2.83
CA LEU A 136 -3.16 -5.66 2.31
C LEU A 136 -1.94 -6.38 2.87
N TYR A 137 -1.62 -7.55 2.32
CA TYR A 137 -0.42 -8.27 2.68
C TYR A 137 0.80 -7.75 1.89
N LEU A 138 1.38 -6.63 2.34
CA LEU A 138 2.55 -6.05 1.68
C LEU A 138 3.80 -6.90 1.96
N HIS A 139 4.41 -7.43 0.89
CA HIS A 139 5.63 -8.22 0.98
C HIS A 139 6.79 -7.44 1.62
N TRP A 140 7.68 -8.16 2.32
CA TRP A 140 8.82 -7.56 3.02
C TRP A 140 9.76 -6.76 2.11
N ASN A 141 9.90 -7.17 0.85
CA ASN A 141 10.72 -6.44 -0.13
C ASN A 141 10.18 -5.02 -0.39
N HIS A 142 8.88 -4.88 -0.64
CA HIS A 142 8.28 -3.57 -0.86
C HIS A 142 8.33 -2.70 0.39
N LYS A 143 8.20 -3.28 1.59
CA LYS A 143 8.39 -2.55 2.86
C LYS A 143 9.78 -1.93 2.95
N ILE A 144 10.82 -2.71 2.65
CA ILE A 144 12.21 -2.22 2.62
C ILE A 144 12.36 -1.14 1.54
N LEU A 145 11.79 -1.36 0.35
CA LEU A 145 11.92 -0.42 -0.76
C LEU A 145 11.23 0.92 -0.47
N ILE A 146 10.06 0.94 0.18
CA ILE A 146 9.38 2.18 0.60
C ILE A 146 10.25 2.96 1.60
N VAL A 147 10.81 2.29 2.60
CA VAL A 147 11.73 2.93 3.57
C VAL A 147 12.94 3.49 2.85
N LEU A 148 13.51 2.76 1.89
CA LEU A 148 14.62 3.22 1.08
C LEU A 148 14.24 4.46 0.25
N VAL A 149 13.06 4.48 -0.38
CA VAL A 149 12.58 5.65 -1.12
C VAL A 149 12.45 6.86 -0.20
N ILE A 150 11.84 6.71 0.98
CA ILE A 150 11.72 7.81 1.95
C ILE A 150 13.11 8.33 2.35
N LEU A 151 14.06 7.43 2.64
CA LEU A 151 15.42 7.80 3.02
C LEU A 151 16.14 8.56 1.90
N ILE A 152 16.09 8.04 0.67
CA ILE A 152 16.69 8.69 -0.50
C ILE A 152 16.05 10.06 -0.71
N CYS A 153 14.72 10.15 -0.71
CA CYS A 153 14.04 11.41 -0.97
C CYS A 153 14.32 12.44 0.13
N THR A 154 14.30 12.05 1.40
CA THR A 154 14.62 12.95 2.51
C THR A 154 16.08 13.40 2.50
N PHE A 155 17.02 12.53 2.13
CA PHE A 155 18.42 12.89 1.94
C PHE A 155 18.61 13.94 0.85
N PHE A 156 18.06 13.71 -0.35
CA PHE A 156 18.17 14.67 -1.46
C PHE A 156 17.43 15.97 -1.16
N MET A 157 16.25 15.91 -0.55
CA MET A 157 15.56 17.10 -0.07
C MET A 157 16.44 17.88 0.91
N ALA A 158 17.07 17.24 1.89
CA ALA A 158 17.96 17.92 2.83
C ALA A 158 19.18 18.57 2.15
N VAL A 159 19.80 17.90 1.17
CA VAL A 159 20.89 18.48 0.38
C VAL A 159 20.43 19.71 -0.38
N LEU A 160 19.26 19.63 -1.02
CA LEU A 160 18.63 20.78 -1.68
C LEU A 160 18.32 21.91 -0.68
N CYS A 161 17.85 21.57 0.53
CA CYS A 161 17.57 22.55 1.57
C CYS A 161 18.82 23.36 1.96
N ILE A 162 19.96 22.68 2.08
CA ILE A 162 21.22 23.29 2.48
C ILE A 162 21.81 24.11 1.33
N TYR A 163 21.81 23.56 0.12
CA TYR A 163 22.39 24.22 -1.05
C TYR A 163 21.59 25.45 -1.49
N TRP A 164 20.26 25.41 -1.35
CA TRP A 164 19.35 26.42 -1.85
C TRP A 164 18.70 27.28 -0.76
N ASN A 165 19.37 27.43 0.40
CA ASN A 165 18.80 28.10 1.57
C ASN A 165 18.36 29.56 1.29
N ASP A 166 19.05 30.25 0.38
CA ASP A 166 18.80 31.67 0.06
C ASP A 166 17.47 31.90 -0.71
N ARG A 167 17.00 30.88 -1.45
CA ARG A 167 15.88 31.00 -2.42
C ARG A 167 14.63 30.20 -2.04
N TRP A 168 14.53 29.73 -0.79
CA TRP A 168 13.31 29.11 -0.24
C TRP A 168 12.06 29.97 -0.42
N LEU A 169 12.21 31.29 -0.45
CA LEU A 169 11.11 32.23 -0.69
C LEU A 169 10.45 32.01 -2.06
N THR A 170 11.22 31.71 -3.11
CA THR A 170 10.70 31.50 -4.47
C THR A 170 9.92 30.18 -4.55
N PHE A 171 10.45 29.14 -3.90
CA PHE A 171 9.76 27.86 -3.78
C PHE A 171 8.49 27.95 -2.91
N GLY A 172 8.55 28.68 -1.79
CA GLY A 172 7.38 28.94 -0.96
C GLY A 172 6.30 29.72 -1.71
N LEU A 173 6.70 30.63 -2.61
CA LEU A 173 5.77 31.35 -3.49
C LEU A 173 5.12 30.42 -4.52
N SER A 174 5.89 29.57 -5.20
CA SER A 174 5.32 28.61 -6.17
C SER A 174 4.38 27.65 -5.45
N LEU A 175 4.78 27.13 -4.29
CA LEU A 175 3.91 26.30 -3.44
C LEU A 175 2.63 27.05 -3.02
N LYS A 176 2.70 28.36 -2.75
CA LYS A 176 1.52 29.17 -2.42
C LYS A 176 0.55 29.28 -3.60
N VAL A 177 1.05 29.35 -4.83
CA VAL A 177 0.23 29.31 -6.06
C VAL A 177 -0.38 27.92 -6.26
N PHE A 178 0.37 26.86 -5.95
CA PHE A 178 -0.11 25.49 -6.03
C PHE A 178 -0.94 25.05 -4.81
N ALA A 179 -0.94 25.81 -3.72
CA ALA A 179 -1.65 25.50 -2.48
C ALA A 179 -3.14 25.16 -2.68
N PRO A 180 -3.96 25.93 -3.44
CA PRO A 180 -5.35 25.55 -3.68
C PRO A 180 -5.48 24.24 -4.46
N TYR A 181 -4.59 23.98 -5.43
CA TYR A 181 -4.59 22.74 -6.21
C TYR A 181 -4.22 21.53 -5.35
N LEU A 182 -3.20 21.68 -4.50
CA LEU A 182 -2.83 20.65 -3.53
C LEU A 182 -3.93 20.42 -2.51
N HIS A 183 -4.58 21.47 -2.02
CA HIS A 183 -5.67 21.35 -1.06
C HIS A 183 -6.88 20.61 -1.65
N LEU A 184 -7.26 20.94 -2.90
CA LEU A 184 -8.30 20.21 -3.62
C LEU A 184 -7.90 18.75 -3.87
N SER A 185 -6.66 18.48 -4.25
CA SER A 185 -6.14 17.12 -4.43
C SER A 185 -6.12 16.33 -3.12
N CYS A 186 -5.76 16.96 -2.00
CA CYS A 186 -5.80 16.34 -0.69
C CYS A 186 -7.24 16.00 -0.28
N ILE A 187 -8.19 16.92 -0.51
CA ILE A 187 -9.61 16.67 -0.20
C ILE A 187 -10.13 15.50 -1.05
N THR A 188 -9.87 15.48 -2.35
CA THR A 188 -10.33 14.38 -3.22
C THR A 188 -9.72 13.05 -2.79
N MET A 189 -8.43 13.01 -2.47
CA MET A 189 -7.78 11.82 -1.93
C MET A 189 -8.39 11.40 -0.58
N MET A 190 -8.60 12.33 0.35
CA MET A 190 -9.22 12.03 1.64
C MET A 190 -10.64 11.48 1.49
N VAL A 191 -11.43 12.00 0.56
CA VAL A 191 -12.80 11.52 0.28
C VAL A 191 -12.77 10.14 -0.36
N LEU A 192 -11.85 9.89 -1.31
CA LEU A 192 -11.67 8.56 -1.91
C LEU A 192 -11.22 7.52 -0.88
N LEU A 193 -10.38 7.92 0.08
CA LEU A 193 -9.89 7.07 1.17
C LEU A 193 -10.92 6.87 2.29
N SER A 194 -11.81 7.84 2.53
CA SER A 194 -12.80 7.71 3.60
C SER A 194 -13.86 6.67 3.29
N TYR A 195 -14.18 6.44 2.02
CA TYR A 195 -15.14 5.42 1.59
C TYR A 195 -14.76 4.00 2.03
N PRO A 196 -13.56 3.46 1.70
CA PRO A 196 -13.16 2.13 2.16
C PRO A 196 -12.89 2.07 3.67
N VAL A 197 -12.39 3.15 4.28
CA VAL A 197 -12.20 3.20 5.74
C VAL A 197 -13.55 3.11 6.46
N ALA A 198 -14.59 3.78 5.96
CA ALA A 198 -15.92 3.69 6.52
C ALA A 198 -16.50 2.27 6.38
N PHE A 199 -16.32 1.64 5.22
CA PHE A 199 -16.70 0.24 5.01
C PHE A 199 -15.98 -0.72 5.98
N TYR A 200 -14.68 -0.50 6.20
CA TYR A 200 -13.88 -1.25 7.16
C TYR A 200 -14.39 -1.07 8.60
N LEU A 201 -14.66 0.17 9.02
CA LEU A 201 -15.18 0.46 10.36
C LEU A 201 -16.55 -0.16 10.58
N VAL A 202 -17.46 -0.05 9.61
CA VAL A 202 -18.79 -0.69 9.70
C VAL A 202 -18.65 -2.20 9.86
N THR A 203 -17.77 -2.83 9.09
CA THR A 203 -17.53 -4.27 9.18
C THR A 203 -16.98 -4.67 10.56
N LEU A 204 -16.01 -3.92 11.09
CA LEU A 204 -15.49 -4.13 12.44
C LEU A 204 -16.55 -3.99 13.53
N GLU A 205 -17.42 -2.97 13.43
CA GLU A 205 -18.51 -2.79 14.37
C GLU A 205 -19.49 -3.97 14.34
N GLN A 206 -19.84 -4.47 13.15
CA GLN A 206 -20.70 -5.66 13.03
C GLN A 206 -20.08 -6.89 13.70
N GLU A 207 -18.77 -7.11 13.54
CA GLU A 207 -18.09 -8.22 14.21
C GLU A 207 -18.04 -8.05 15.73
N ALA A 208 -17.81 -6.84 16.22
CA ALA A 208 -17.78 -6.54 17.65
C ALA A 208 -19.16 -6.79 18.30
N ILE A 209 -20.24 -6.41 17.60
CA ILE A 209 -21.62 -6.70 18.01
C ILE A 209 -21.86 -8.21 18.04
N PHE A 210 -21.47 -8.94 16.99
CA PHE A 210 -21.63 -10.39 16.93
C PHE A 210 -20.88 -11.11 18.06
N ARG A 211 -19.65 -10.71 18.37
CA ARG A 211 -18.88 -11.25 19.51
C ARG A 211 -19.55 -10.97 20.84
N ARG A 212 -20.06 -9.74 21.06
CA ARG A 212 -20.80 -9.39 22.29
C ARG A 212 -22.05 -10.26 22.44
N ASP A 213 -22.81 -10.47 21.37
CA ASP A 213 -24.03 -11.27 21.42
C ASP A 213 -23.74 -12.75 21.70
N LYS A 214 -22.66 -13.30 21.13
CA LYS A 214 -22.23 -14.67 21.43
C LYS A 214 -21.85 -14.84 22.91
N ILE A 215 -21.15 -13.87 23.50
CA ILE A 215 -20.76 -13.88 24.92
C ILE A 215 -21.99 -13.77 25.83
N THR A 216 -22.92 -12.86 25.55
CA THR A 216 -24.16 -12.71 26.34
C THR A 216 -25.02 -13.97 26.25
N HIS A 217 -25.16 -14.56 25.06
CA HIS A 217 -25.88 -15.81 24.87
C HIS A 217 -25.26 -16.97 25.69
N HIS A 218 -23.93 -17.15 25.62
CA HIS A 218 -23.23 -18.15 26.43
C HIS A 218 -23.40 -17.94 27.93
N LYS A 219 -23.31 -16.69 28.40
CA LYS A 219 -23.52 -16.32 29.82
C LYS A 219 -24.95 -16.66 30.26
N ARG A 220 -25.95 -16.37 29.42
CA ARG A 220 -27.37 -16.68 29.67
C ARG A 220 -27.61 -18.19 29.73
N LYS A 221 -27.02 -18.96 28.80
CA LYS A 221 -27.10 -20.43 28.78
C LYS A 221 -26.47 -21.05 30.03
N ARG A 222 -25.28 -20.59 30.42
CA ARG A 222 -24.58 -21.06 31.63
C ARG A 222 -25.37 -20.75 32.90
N SER A 223 -25.95 -19.55 33.02
CA SER A 223 -26.83 -19.17 34.13
C SER A 223 -28.06 -20.09 34.25
N LYS A 224 -28.73 -20.38 33.12
CA LYS A 224 -29.89 -21.31 33.09
C LYS A 224 -29.52 -22.76 33.46
N ILE A 225 -28.30 -23.20 33.16
CA ILE A 225 -27.82 -24.53 33.55
C ILE A 225 -27.53 -24.57 35.06
N PHE A 226 -26.83 -23.55 35.56
CA PHE A 226 -26.50 -23.46 36.98
C PHE A 226 -27.77 -23.37 37.85
N SER A 227 -28.76 -22.59 37.43
CA SER A 227 -30.05 -22.49 38.16
C SER A 227 -30.86 -23.78 38.16
N ARG A 228 -30.76 -24.60 37.10
CA ARG A 228 -31.37 -25.95 37.08
C ARG A 228 -30.63 -26.91 38.00
N LEU A 229 -29.30 -26.88 38.02
CA LEU A 229 -28.49 -27.70 38.93
C LEU A 229 -28.76 -27.37 40.39
N THR A 230 -28.92 -26.09 40.74
CA THR A 230 -29.28 -25.69 42.12
C THR A 230 -30.68 -26.13 42.52
N LYS A 231 -31.63 -26.17 41.57
CA LYS A 231 -33.00 -26.67 41.83
C LYS A 231 -33.10 -28.19 41.98
N LEU A 232 -32.15 -28.94 41.44
CA LEU A 232 -32.10 -30.41 41.57
C LEU A 232 -31.35 -30.87 42.82
N ARG A 233 -30.65 -29.95 43.50
CA ARG A 233 -29.82 -30.23 44.69
C ARG A 233 -30.51 -29.86 46.01
N GLY A 234 -31.69 -29.26 45.96
CA GLY A 234 -32.54 -28.97 47.12
C GLY A 234 -33.87 -29.66 46.95
#